data_AF-A0A3A8NQN2-F1
#
_entry.id   AF-A0A3A8NQN2-F1
#
_cell.length_a   1.000
_cell.length_b   1.000
_cell.length_c   1.000
_cell.angle_alpha   90.00
_cell.angle_beta   90.00
_cell.angle_gamma   90.00
#
_symmetry.space_group_name_H-M   'P 1'
#
loop_
_entity.id
_entity.type
_entity.pdbx_description
1 polymer ?
#
loop_
_entity_poly.entity_id
_entity_poly.type
_entity_poly.pdbx_seq_one_letter_code
_entity_poly.pdbx_strand_id
1 'polypeptide(L)'
;MSDARKPSPPTTQPPRPTSSAAPPPRAATSPGMRAVSAARTEPLEKQKVEGPLGKRVASEASNVVLNTFSVLKEQLAGFRQSDRFFKYKAGIVAGWVVLSIASFAIACPGRSLETGDMDARLVLSDKLDRPSVTIWNESQDVWRDVTIIVNDQYRAAVAEVQPGNFVTITPKQLLGASGVTAPADLRFQSLKMRSPDDNADLTQDLQVEWERLRAPKQ
;
A
#
# COMPACT_ATOMS: atom_id res chain seq x y z
N MET A 1 47.04 -14.06 -49.33
CA MET A 1 45.58 -13.93 -49.17
C MET A 1 45.02 -15.33 -49.42
N SER A 2 44.94 -16.21 -48.41
CA SER A 2 43.88 -16.28 -47.37
C SER A 2 42.50 -16.40 -48.05
N ASP A 3 41.66 -17.41 -47.85
CA ASP A 3 41.50 -18.33 -46.73
C ASP A 3 40.68 -19.55 -47.17
N ALA A 4 40.82 -20.65 -46.42
CA ALA A 4 40.04 -21.87 -46.58
C ALA A 4 38.63 -21.73 -46.00
N ARG A 5 37.64 -22.46 -46.53
CA ARG A 5 36.59 -23.19 -45.77
C ARG A 5 35.62 -23.92 -46.70
N LYS A 6 35.47 -25.22 -46.45
CA LYS A 6 34.34 -26.06 -46.87
C LYS A 6 33.33 -26.10 -45.73
N PRO A 7 32.01 -26.09 -46.02
CA PRO A 7 31.19 -27.16 -45.44
C PRO A 7 30.04 -27.69 -46.34
N SER A 8 29.85 -29.00 -46.19
CA SER A 8 28.68 -29.90 -46.25
C SER A 8 27.42 -29.65 -47.13
N PRO A 9 26.79 -30.73 -47.67
CA PRO A 9 25.70 -30.68 -48.64
C PRO A 9 24.30 -30.62 -48.00
N PRO A 10 23.27 -30.10 -48.71
CA PRO A 10 21.89 -30.16 -48.23
C PRO A 10 21.21 -31.49 -48.56
N THR A 11 20.59 -32.06 -47.53
CA THR A 11 19.78 -33.29 -47.53
C THR A 11 18.40 -33.07 -48.16
N THR A 12 17.99 -34.08 -48.93
CA THR A 12 16.70 -34.29 -49.59
C THR A 12 15.49 -34.18 -48.64
N GLN A 13 14.48 -33.40 -49.02
CA GLN A 13 13.17 -33.33 -48.38
C GLN A 13 12.13 -34.02 -49.28
N PRO A 14 11.40 -35.05 -48.81
CA PRO A 14 10.15 -35.48 -49.44
C PRO A 14 8.93 -34.76 -48.85
N PRO A 15 7.82 -34.66 -49.63
CA PRO A 15 6.71 -33.76 -49.35
C PRO A 15 5.72 -34.29 -48.30
N ARG A 16 5.08 -33.33 -47.63
CA ARG A 16 3.90 -33.48 -46.75
C ARG A 16 2.66 -33.82 -47.59
N PRO A 17 1.87 -34.86 -47.26
CA PRO A 17 0.47 -34.90 -47.63
C PRO A 17 -0.36 -34.06 -46.64
N THR A 18 -1.14 -33.15 -47.20
CA THR A 18 -2.24 -32.44 -46.53
C THR A 18 -3.54 -33.23 -46.72
N SER A 19 -4.46 -33.06 -45.77
CA SER A 19 -5.93 -33.07 -45.95
C SER A 19 -6.71 -34.08 -45.09
N SER A 20 -7.43 -33.50 -44.12
CA SER A 20 -8.86 -33.64 -43.86
C SER A 20 -9.42 -34.91 -43.19
N ALA A 21 -10.02 -34.73 -42.01
CA ALA A 21 -11.47 -34.84 -41.77
C ALA A 21 -11.79 -35.29 -40.33
N ALA A 22 -12.85 -34.70 -39.77
CA ALA A 22 -13.28 -34.75 -38.37
C ALA A 22 -13.76 -36.13 -37.86
N PRO A 23 -13.73 -36.38 -36.53
CA PRO A 23 -14.39 -37.54 -35.94
C PRO A 23 -15.93 -37.34 -35.85
N PRO A 24 -16.75 -38.39 -36.01
CA PRO A 24 -18.21 -38.29 -36.01
C PRO A 24 -18.80 -38.03 -34.61
N PRO A 25 -19.97 -37.35 -34.52
CA PRO A 25 -20.67 -37.16 -33.25
C PRO A 25 -21.42 -38.45 -32.86
N ARG A 26 -21.24 -38.94 -31.63
CA ARG A 26 -22.09 -40.03 -31.10
C ARG A 26 -23.38 -39.45 -30.52
N ALA A 27 -24.49 -39.97 -31.03
CA ALA A 27 -25.85 -39.67 -30.62
C ALA A 27 -26.19 -40.19 -29.21
N ALA A 28 -27.27 -39.63 -28.66
CA ALA A 28 -27.69 -39.68 -27.27
C ALA A 28 -28.51 -40.93 -26.88
N THR A 29 -28.80 -40.96 -25.57
CA THR A 29 -29.90 -41.63 -24.83
C THR A 29 -29.77 -43.09 -24.41
N SER A 30 -29.45 -43.29 -23.12
CA SER A 30 -30.04 -44.36 -22.29
C SER A 30 -31.05 -43.72 -21.32
N PRO A 31 -32.32 -44.16 -21.28
CA PRO A 31 -33.34 -43.64 -20.39
C PRO A 31 -33.29 -44.41 -19.06
N GLY A 32 -32.97 -43.74 -17.95
CA GLY A 32 -33.16 -44.39 -16.64
C GLY A 32 -32.25 -43.97 -15.48
N MET A 33 -31.21 -43.16 -15.70
CA MET A 33 -30.50 -42.56 -14.56
C MET A 33 -31.12 -41.21 -14.22
N ARG A 34 -32.07 -41.23 -13.29
CA ARG A 34 -32.47 -40.04 -12.54
C ARG A 34 -31.23 -39.57 -11.78
N ALA A 35 -30.53 -38.58 -12.32
CA ALA A 35 -29.55 -37.83 -11.55
C ALA A 35 -30.30 -37.20 -10.36
N VAL A 36 -30.03 -37.69 -9.17
CA VAL A 36 -30.53 -37.08 -7.93
C VAL A 36 -29.71 -35.82 -7.74
N SER A 37 -30.15 -34.76 -8.41
CA SER A 37 -29.64 -33.41 -8.22
C SER A 37 -30.06 -32.98 -6.82
N ALA A 38 -29.21 -33.23 -5.83
CA ALA A 38 -29.32 -32.60 -4.51
C ALA A 38 -28.91 -31.12 -4.63
N ALA A 39 -29.61 -30.39 -5.49
CA ALA A 39 -29.60 -28.94 -5.46
C ALA A 39 -30.41 -28.56 -4.22
N ARG A 40 -29.71 -28.17 -3.14
CA ARG A 40 -30.32 -27.47 -2.01
C ARG A 40 -31.25 -26.39 -2.54
N THR A 41 -32.54 -26.53 -2.26
CA THR A 41 -33.60 -25.56 -2.60
C THR A 41 -33.73 -24.47 -1.55
N GLU A 42 -32.61 -24.04 -0.97
CA GLU A 42 -32.52 -22.80 -0.20
C GLU A 42 -31.16 -22.20 -0.53
N PRO A 43 -31.09 -21.02 -1.18
CA PRO A 43 -29.84 -20.29 -1.23
C PRO A 43 -29.48 -19.99 0.23
N LEU A 44 -28.29 -20.38 0.67
CA LEU A 44 -27.75 -19.87 1.92
C LEU A 44 -27.88 -18.35 1.84
N GLU A 45 -28.75 -17.79 2.67
CA GLU A 45 -28.90 -16.37 2.82
C GLU A 45 -27.55 -15.86 3.31
N LYS A 46 -26.70 -15.42 2.37
CA LYS A 46 -25.51 -14.65 2.70
C LYS A 46 -26.07 -13.43 3.39
N GLN A 47 -26.06 -13.45 4.73
CA GLN A 47 -26.39 -12.32 5.55
C GLN A 47 -25.50 -11.18 5.05
N LYS A 48 -26.10 -10.33 4.22
CA LYS A 48 -25.43 -9.21 3.60
C LYS A 48 -25.29 -8.22 4.73
N VAL A 49 -24.21 -8.36 5.50
CA VAL A 49 -23.86 -7.40 6.53
C VAL A 49 -23.55 -6.10 5.79
N GLU A 50 -24.58 -5.26 5.69
CA GLU A 50 -24.47 -3.87 5.27
C GLU A 50 -23.73 -3.15 6.39
N GLY A 51 -22.44 -2.96 6.14
CA GLY A 51 -21.52 -2.28 7.03
C GLY A 51 -20.31 -1.80 6.24
N PRO A 52 -19.57 -0.82 6.77
CA PRO A 52 -18.43 -0.20 6.10
C PRO A 52 -17.45 -1.27 5.60
N LEU A 53 -16.84 -1.06 4.42
CA LEU A 53 -15.95 -2.01 3.75
C LEU A 53 -14.90 -2.65 4.68
N GLY A 54 -14.42 -1.90 5.68
CA GLY A 54 -13.49 -2.42 6.70
C GLY A 54 -14.05 -3.56 7.57
N LYS A 55 -15.34 -3.56 7.90
CA LYS A 55 -15.97 -4.65 8.69
C LYS A 55 -16.10 -5.93 7.88
N ARG A 56 -16.26 -5.84 6.56
CA ARG A 56 -16.31 -7.01 5.66
C ARG A 56 -14.95 -7.67 5.54
N VAL A 57 -13.90 -6.87 5.29
CA VAL A 57 -12.52 -7.37 5.23
C VAL A 57 -12.09 -7.98 6.56
N ALA A 58 -12.43 -7.34 7.68
CA ALA A 58 -12.15 -7.90 9.00
C ALA A 58 -12.88 -9.23 9.26
N SER A 59 -14.15 -9.35 8.86
CA SER A 59 -14.95 -10.57 9.03
C SER A 59 -14.53 -11.72 8.09
N GLU A 60 -14.04 -11.40 6.89
CA GLU A 60 -13.47 -12.39 5.97
C GLU A 60 -12.08 -12.83 6.43
N ALA A 61 -11.25 -11.90 6.89
CA ALA A 61 -9.94 -12.19 7.46
C ALA A 61 -10.04 -13.09 8.70
N SER A 62 -10.98 -12.84 9.62
CA SER A 62 -11.15 -13.67 10.82
C SER A 62 -11.49 -15.12 10.49
N ASN A 63 -12.36 -15.35 9.49
CA ASN A 63 -12.74 -16.70 9.08
C ASN A 63 -11.61 -17.44 8.35
N VAL A 64 -10.84 -16.73 7.51
CA VAL A 64 -9.67 -17.31 6.85
C VAL A 64 -8.57 -17.63 7.85
N VAL A 65 -8.32 -16.74 8.81
CA VAL A 65 -7.30 -16.94 9.85
C VAL A 65 -7.62 -18.15 10.71
N LEU A 66 -8.87 -18.29 11.19
CA LEU A 66 -9.26 -19.42 12.02
C LEU A 66 -9.15 -20.75 11.27
N ASN A 67 -9.58 -20.81 10.01
CA ASN A 67 -9.40 -22.01 9.18
C ASN A 67 -7.92 -22.31 8.89
N THR A 68 -7.11 -21.27 8.72
CA THR A 68 -5.67 -21.43 8.47
C THR A 68 -4.96 -21.98 9.72
N PHE A 69 -5.32 -21.53 10.92
CA PHE A 69 -4.76 -22.03 12.17
C PHE A 69 -5.05 -23.52 12.40
N SER A 70 -6.25 -24.00 12.06
CA SER A 70 -6.58 -25.43 12.15
C SER A 70 -5.73 -26.27 11.19
N VAL A 71 -5.57 -25.83 9.94
CA VAL A 71 -4.74 -26.53 8.95
C VAL A 71 -3.27 -26.52 9.37
N LEU A 72 -2.77 -25.42 9.95
CA LEU A 72 -1.40 -25.31 10.45
C LEU A 72 -1.12 -26.29 11.60
N LYS A 73 -2.09 -26.47 12.51
CA LYS A 73 -1.95 -27.41 13.64
C LYS A 73 -1.82 -28.86 13.16
N GLU A 74 -2.63 -29.24 12.17
CA GLU A 74 -2.60 -30.58 11.59
C GLU A 74 -1.28 -30.82 10.82
N GLN A 75 -0.83 -29.84 10.03
CA GLN A 75 0.47 -29.86 9.34
C GLN A 75 1.65 -29.95 10.32
N LEU A 76 1.57 -29.28 11.48
CA LEU A 76 2.60 -29.34 12.51
C LEU A 76 2.67 -30.71 13.21
N ALA A 77 1.53 -31.35 13.43
CA ALA A 77 1.48 -32.72 13.94
C ALA A 77 2.11 -33.71 12.92
N GLY A 78 1.79 -33.55 11.63
CA GLY A 78 2.40 -34.31 10.54
C GLY A 78 3.91 -34.07 10.43
N PHE A 79 4.38 -32.84 10.66
CA PHE A 79 5.80 -32.52 10.67
C PHE A 79 6.56 -33.21 11.81
N ARG A 80 5.96 -33.30 13.01
CA ARG A 80 6.58 -34.02 14.14
C ARG A 80 6.82 -35.49 13.82
N GLN A 81 5.86 -36.14 13.16
CA GLN A 81 5.93 -37.55 12.75
C GLN A 81 6.77 -37.79 11.48
N SER A 82 7.15 -36.74 10.76
CA SER A 82 7.92 -36.84 9.51
C SER A 82 9.37 -37.33 9.70
N ASP A 83 9.92 -37.89 8.61
CA ASP A 83 11.28 -38.38 8.50
C ASP A 83 12.36 -37.29 8.65
N ARG A 84 13.55 -37.72 9.10
CA ARG A 84 14.73 -36.84 9.26
C ARG A 84 15.08 -36.07 7.98
N PHE A 85 14.95 -36.69 6.80
CA PHE A 85 15.25 -36.05 5.52
C PHE A 85 14.27 -34.94 5.16
N PHE A 86 12.99 -35.09 5.53
CA PHE A 86 12.00 -34.04 5.34
C PHE A 86 12.26 -32.86 6.27
N LYS A 87 12.61 -33.13 7.53
CA LYS A 87 12.97 -32.11 8.53
C LYS A 87 14.17 -31.26 8.09
N TYR A 88 15.19 -31.85 7.49
CA TYR A 88 16.32 -31.09 6.94
C TYR A 88 15.90 -30.14 5.82
N LYS A 89 15.11 -30.62 4.84
CA LYS A 89 14.61 -29.78 3.74
C LYS A 89 13.71 -28.65 4.24
N ALA A 90 12.80 -28.97 5.15
CA ALA A 90 11.92 -27.98 5.78
C ALA A 90 12.72 -26.93 6.57
N GLY A 91 13.79 -27.34 7.26
CA GLY A 91 14.68 -26.44 7.97
C GLY A 91 15.40 -25.45 7.04
N ILE A 92 15.86 -25.92 5.87
CA ILE A 92 16.48 -25.03 4.86
C ILE A 92 15.48 -23.98 4.37
N VAL A 93 14.25 -24.41 4.03
CA VAL A 93 13.21 -23.48 3.56
C VAL A 93 12.81 -22.51 4.66
N ALA A 94 12.60 -22.99 5.88
CA ALA A 94 12.27 -22.15 7.03
C ALA A 94 13.38 -21.13 7.32
N GLY A 95 14.64 -21.56 7.28
CA GLY A 95 15.80 -20.67 7.43
C GLY A 95 15.82 -19.59 6.35
N TRP A 96 15.59 -19.95 5.08
CA TRP A 96 15.51 -18.98 3.99
C TRP A 96 14.36 -17.98 4.16
N VAL A 97 13.19 -18.44 4.60
CA VAL A 97 12.03 -17.57 4.88
C VAL A 97 12.36 -16.59 6.00
N VAL A 98 12.93 -17.07 7.11
CA VAL A 98 13.35 -16.21 8.23
C VAL A 98 14.36 -15.18 7.78
N LEU A 99 15.36 -15.59 6.99
CA LEU A 99 16.38 -14.69 6.47
C LEU A 99 15.77 -13.62 5.56
N SER A 100 14.82 -14.01 4.72
CA SER A 100 14.11 -13.10 3.82
C SER A 100 13.25 -12.09 4.58
N ILE A 101 12.52 -12.53 5.62
CA ILE A 101 11.74 -11.64 6.48
C ILE A 101 12.66 -10.67 7.23
N ALA A 102 13.78 -11.17 7.76
CA ALA A 102 14.76 -10.33 8.45
C ALA A 102 15.38 -9.30 7.49
N SER A 103 15.78 -9.72 6.29
CA SER A 103 16.26 -8.80 5.25
C SER A 103 15.20 -7.78 4.85
N PHE A 104 13.92 -8.17 4.75
CA PHE A 104 12.85 -7.24 4.45
C PHE A 104 12.61 -6.25 5.60
N ALA A 105 12.66 -6.70 6.85
CA ALA A 105 12.54 -5.83 8.03
C ALA A 105 13.72 -4.84 8.16
N ILE A 106 14.91 -5.22 7.72
CA ILE A 106 16.11 -4.36 7.73
C ILE A 106 16.12 -3.41 6.52
N ALA A 107 15.80 -3.92 5.32
CA ALA A 107 15.83 -3.15 4.07
C ALA A 107 14.62 -2.23 3.90
N CYS A 108 13.50 -2.58 4.54
CA CYS A 108 12.32 -1.73 4.67
C CYS A 108 12.02 -1.60 6.16
N PRO A 109 12.74 -0.72 6.90
CA PRO A 109 12.25 -0.28 8.20
C PRO A 109 10.83 0.23 7.93
N GLY A 110 9.86 -0.33 8.65
CA GLY A 110 8.46 -0.33 8.23
C GLY A 110 8.04 0.97 7.57
N ARG A 111 7.36 0.87 6.42
CA ARG A 111 6.40 1.90 6.04
C ARG A 111 5.38 1.97 7.17
N SER A 112 5.72 2.72 8.22
CA SER A 112 4.78 3.21 9.20
C SER A 112 3.77 3.99 8.39
N LEU A 113 2.59 3.39 8.26
CA LEU A 113 1.39 4.20 8.22
C LEU A 113 1.47 5.05 9.50
N GLU A 114 1.57 6.37 9.31
CA GLU A 114 1.77 7.44 10.29
C GLU A 114 3.22 7.88 10.54
N THR A 115 3.44 9.14 10.15
CA THR A 115 4.67 9.96 10.27
C THR A 115 5.69 9.67 9.19
N GLY A 116 5.38 10.11 7.97
CA GLY A 116 6.46 10.68 7.17
C GLY A 116 7.02 11.91 7.89
N ASP A 117 8.31 12.12 7.74
CA ASP A 117 8.97 13.33 8.17
C ASP A 117 9.42 13.97 6.87
N MET A 118 8.63 14.92 6.35
CA MET A 118 8.98 15.62 5.10
C MET A 118 10.25 16.49 5.27
N ASP A 119 11.03 16.29 6.34
CA ASP A 119 12.08 17.15 6.89
C ASP A 119 11.62 18.61 6.89
N ALA A 120 10.43 18.83 7.45
CA ALA A 120 9.77 20.12 7.42
C ALA A 120 10.00 20.85 8.74
N ARG A 121 10.73 21.97 8.70
CA ARG A 121 10.92 22.80 9.89
C ARG A 121 9.94 23.95 9.94
N LEU A 122 9.25 24.08 11.08
CA LEU A 122 8.26 25.11 11.31
C LEU A 122 8.86 26.33 12.02
N VAL A 123 8.49 27.52 11.56
CA VAL A 123 8.76 28.80 12.21
C VAL A 123 7.48 29.61 12.26
N LEU A 124 7.06 30.00 13.47
CA LEU A 124 5.86 30.79 13.68
C LEU A 124 6.19 32.29 13.77
N SER A 125 5.36 33.14 13.17
CA SER A 125 5.58 34.60 13.26
C SER A 125 5.17 35.16 14.62
N ASP A 126 5.98 36.06 15.19
CA ASP A 126 5.79 36.75 16.49
C ASP A 126 4.58 37.72 16.50
N LYS A 127 3.87 37.87 15.36
CA LYS A 127 2.69 38.75 15.25
C LYS A 127 1.41 38.00 15.55
N LEU A 128 1.02 37.99 16.82
CA LEU A 128 -0.22 37.37 17.33
C LEU A 128 -1.50 37.83 16.60
N ASP A 129 -1.55 39.08 16.12
CA ASP A 129 -2.73 39.64 15.44
C ASP A 129 -2.90 39.14 14.00
N ARG A 130 -1.84 38.63 13.38
CA ARG A 130 -1.83 38.12 12.00
C ARG A 130 -0.93 36.89 11.96
N PRO A 131 -1.38 35.77 12.50
CA PRO A 131 -0.55 34.59 12.59
C PRO A 131 -0.20 34.12 11.16
N SER A 132 1.07 33.82 10.96
CA SER A 132 1.58 33.20 9.74
C SER A 132 2.58 32.13 10.12
N VAL A 133 2.53 31.01 9.41
CA VAL A 133 3.45 29.89 9.60
C VAL A 133 4.39 29.85 8.41
N THR A 134 5.70 29.79 8.66
CA THR A 134 6.69 29.50 7.63
C THR A 134 7.18 28.08 7.81
N ILE A 135 7.13 27.30 6.74
CA ILE A 135 7.55 25.90 6.70
C ILE A 135 8.75 25.80 5.76
N TRP A 136 9.88 25.36 6.29
CA TRP A 136 11.12 25.17 5.56
C TRP A 136 11.25 23.74 5.09
N ASN A 137 11.62 23.56 3.83
CA ASN A 137 12.05 22.26 3.30
C ASN A 137 13.52 22.04 3.66
N GLU A 138 13.80 21.30 4.74
CA GLU A 138 15.14 20.90 5.13
C GLU A 138 15.60 19.59 4.47
N SER A 139 14.71 18.94 3.69
CA SER A 139 15.05 17.74 2.94
C SER A 139 16.01 18.06 1.78
N GLN A 140 16.65 17.02 1.25
CA GLN A 140 17.45 17.11 0.02
C GLN A 140 16.60 17.00 -1.26
N ASP A 141 15.30 16.76 -1.12
CA ASP A 141 14.39 16.48 -2.22
C ASP A 141 13.38 17.61 -2.46
N VAL A 142 12.89 17.70 -3.69
CA VAL A 142 11.86 18.68 -4.07
C VAL A 142 10.51 18.18 -3.57
N TRP A 143 9.80 18.97 -2.77
CA TRP A 143 8.41 18.68 -2.46
C TRP A 143 7.52 19.05 -3.65
N ARG A 144 6.59 18.16 -4.03
CA ARG A 144 5.65 18.36 -5.13
C ARG A 144 4.22 18.13 -4.66
N ASP A 145 3.30 18.93 -5.18
CA ASP A 145 1.85 18.78 -4.96
C ASP A 145 1.46 18.68 -3.47
N VAL A 146 2.08 19.51 -2.64
CA VAL A 146 1.88 19.49 -1.20
C VAL A 146 0.57 20.13 -0.83
N THR A 147 -0.28 19.39 -0.12
CA THR A 147 -1.47 19.90 0.54
C THR A 147 -1.16 20.14 2.01
N ILE A 148 -1.25 21.40 2.43
CA ILE A 148 -1.12 21.81 3.82
C ILE A 148 -2.53 21.91 4.40
N ILE A 149 -2.76 21.24 5.52
CA ILE A 149 -4.05 21.13 6.20
C ILE A 149 -3.91 21.78 7.57
N VAL A 150 -4.74 22.78 7.84
CA VAL A 150 -4.75 23.55 9.08
C VAL A 150 -6.07 23.30 9.82
N ASN A 151 -5.97 22.98 11.10
CA ASN A 151 -7.11 22.71 12.00
C ASN A 151 -8.06 21.63 11.44
N ASP A 152 -7.53 20.71 10.62
CA ASP A 152 -8.27 19.66 9.89
C ASP A 152 -9.43 20.16 8.99
N GLN A 153 -9.57 21.48 8.81
CA GLN A 153 -10.70 22.12 8.14
C GLN A 153 -10.28 22.90 6.91
N TYR A 154 -9.15 23.59 6.98
CA TYR A 154 -8.70 24.48 5.92
C TYR A 154 -7.48 23.92 5.22
N ARG A 155 -7.37 24.18 3.93
CA ARG A 155 -6.35 23.59 3.07
C ARG A 155 -5.71 24.65 2.19
N ALA A 156 -4.40 24.53 1.97
CA ALA A 156 -3.68 25.24 0.93
C ALA A 156 -2.92 24.21 0.08
N ALA A 157 -2.91 24.41 -1.23
CA ALA A 157 -2.11 23.62 -2.16
C ALA A 157 -0.85 24.39 -2.53
N VAL A 158 0.29 23.71 -2.49
CA VAL A 158 1.60 24.23 -2.85
C VAL A 158 2.17 23.32 -3.91
N ALA A 159 2.37 23.86 -5.12
CA ALA A 159 2.77 23.05 -6.27
C ALA A 159 4.17 22.48 -6.11
N GLU A 160 5.13 23.29 -5.68
CA GLU A 160 6.52 22.88 -5.56
C GLU A 160 7.25 23.68 -4.48
N VAL A 161 8.10 23.00 -3.69
CA VAL A 161 9.05 23.64 -2.76
C VAL A 161 10.40 22.96 -2.94
N GLN A 162 11.37 23.72 -3.46
CA GLN A 162 12.74 23.24 -3.67
C GLN A 162 13.48 23.01 -2.32
N PRO A 163 14.50 22.13 -2.28
CA PRO A 163 15.36 21.94 -1.13
C PRO A 163 15.93 23.25 -0.59
N GLY A 164 15.90 23.44 0.73
CA GLY A 164 16.40 24.63 1.41
C GLY A 164 15.54 25.89 1.25
N ASN A 165 14.44 25.83 0.50
CA ASN A 165 13.47 26.92 0.39
C ASN A 165 12.33 26.75 1.39
N PHE A 166 11.49 27.77 1.51
CA PHE A 166 10.37 27.80 2.44
C PHE A 166 9.08 28.25 1.77
N VAL A 167 7.97 27.86 2.40
CA VAL A 167 6.64 28.36 2.08
C VAL A 167 6.05 29.04 3.30
N THR A 168 5.45 30.21 3.10
CA THR A 168 4.71 30.91 4.15
C THR A 168 3.22 30.79 3.91
N ILE A 169 2.52 30.29 4.93
CA ILE A 169 1.08 30.10 4.95
C ILE A 169 0.43 31.15 5.83
N THR A 170 -0.53 31.84 5.23
CA THR A 170 -1.38 32.84 5.89
C THR A 170 -2.85 32.41 5.77
N PRO A 171 -3.73 32.83 6.69
CA PRO A 171 -5.14 32.45 6.64
C PRO A 171 -5.84 32.77 5.31
N LYS A 172 -5.42 33.82 4.60
CA LYS A 172 -5.98 34.20 3.30
C LYS A 172 -5.76 33.18 2.18
N GLN A 173 -4.72 32.35 2.30
CA GLN A 173 -4.39 31.29 1.33
C GLN A 173 -5.11 29.98 1.63
N LEU A 174 -5.75 29.89 2.80
CA LEU A 174 -6.42 28.69 3.28
C LEU A 174 -7.89 28.68 2.85
N LEU A 175 -8.31 27.57 2.25
CA LEU A 175 -9.67 27.33 1.78
C LEU A 175 -10.32 26.18 2.56
N GLY A 176 -11.51 26.41 3.09
CA GLY A 176 -12.33 25.40 3.75
C GLY A 176 -13.07 24.51 2.75
N ALA A 177 -13.69 23.44 3.24
CA ALA A 177 -14.43 22.47 2.41
C ALA A 177 -15.61 23.09 1.61
N SER A 178 -16.18 24.18 2.10
CA SER A 178 -17.26 24.93 1.44
C SER A 178 -16.76 25.97 0.42
N GLY A 179 -15.45 26.02 0.15
CA GLY A 179 -14.83 27.07 -0.67
C GLY A 179 -14.70 28.43 0.03
N VAL A 180 -15.09 28.51 1.31
CA VAL A 180 -14.95 29.71 2.12
C VAL A 180 -13.50 29.85 2.59
N THR A 181 -12.92 31.03 2.40
CA THR A 181 -11.57 31.37 2.89
C THR A 181 -11.53 31.37 4.41
N ALA A 182 -10.40 30.99 4.99
CA ALA A 182 -10.26 31.01 6.43
C ALA A 182 -10.38 32.44 7.02
N PRO A 183 -10.91 32.57 8.26
CA PRO A 183 -10.94 33.84 8.98
C PRO A 183 -9.55 34.46 9.13
N ALA A 184 -9.46 35.81 9.08
CA ALA A 184 -8.17 36.51 9.16
C ALA A 184 -7.47 36.35 10.53
N ASP A 185 -8.25 36.06 11.57
CA ASP A 185 -7.85 35.80 12.95
C ASP A 185 -7.71 34.30 13.26
N LEU A 186 -7.70 33.44 12.24
CA LEU A 186 -7.53 32.00 12.41
C LEU A 186 -6.25 31.69 13.19
N ARG A 187 -6.41 31.04 14.34
CA ARG A 187 -5.28 30.47 15.08
C ARG A 187 -4.94 29.08 14.55
N PHE A 188 -3.67 28.87 14.22
CA PHE A 188 -3.14 27.55 13.87
C PHE A 188 -3.03 26.70 15.14
N GLN A 189 -3.85 25.66 15.24
CA GLN A 189 -3.90 24.71 16.36
C GLN A 189 -3.32 23.35 15.96
N SER A 190 -3.61 22.91 14.73
CA SER A 190 -2.98 21.74 14.11
C SER A 190 -2.49 22.08 12.71
N LEU A 191 -1.40 21.43 12.30
CA LEU A 191 -0.81 21.60 10.99
C LEU A 191 -0.31 20.25 10.47
N LYS A 192 -0.87 19.82 9.35
CA LYS A 192 -0.48 18.59 8.67
C LYS A 192 -0.11 18.90 7.23
N MET A 193 0.87 18.18 6.71
CA MET A 193 1.29 18.26 5.33
C MET A 193 1.09 16.90 4.68
N ARG A 194 0.70 16.92 3.40
CA ARG A 194 0.55 15.71 2.59
C ARG A 194 1.09 15.97 1.20
N SER A 195 1.97 15.10 0.77
CA SER A 195 2.45 14.93 -0.60
C SER A 195 1.85 13.62 -1.15
N PRO A 196 1.83 13.38 -2.48
CA PRO A 196 1.48 12.07 -3.03
C PRO A 196 2.33 10.93 -2.46
N ASP A 197 3.61 11.21 -2.20
CA ASP A 197 4.60 10.21 -1.80
C ASP A 197 4.87 10.19 -0.29
N ASP A 198 4.45 11.22 0.44
CA ASP A 198 4.83 11.40 1.85
C ASP A 198 3.81 12.24 2.65
N ASN A 199 3.93 12.27 3.98
CA ASN A 199 3.14 13.15 4.84
C ASN A 199 3.97 13.68 5.99
N ALA A 200 3.53 14.74 6.68
CA ALA A 200 4.13 15.18 7.94
C ALA A 200 3.06 15.73 8.87
N ASP A 201 3.18 15.49 10.18
CA ASP A 201 2.35 16.12 11.20
C ASP A 201 3.20 17.07 12.03
N LEU A 202 3.05 18.36 11.78
CA LEU A 202 3.80 19.45 12.42
C LEU A 202 3.04 20.03 13.61
N THR A 203 1.99 19.36 14.09
CA THR A 203 1.14 19.86 15.18
C THR A 203 1.94 20.00 16.47
N GLN A 204 2.84 19.07 16.77
CA GLN A 204 3.65 19.13 17.98
C GLN A 204 4.66 20.30 17.92
N ASP A 205 5.37 20.46 16.80
CA ASP A 205 6.32 21.57 16.61
C ASP A 205 5.64 22.93 16.67
N LEU A 206 4.44 23.03 16.09
CA LEU A 206 3.59 24.21 16.18
C LEU A 206 3.24 24.56 17.63
N GLN A 207 2.90 23.57 18.46
CA GLN A 207 2.60 23.79 19.87
C GLN A 207 3.83 24.27 20.64
N VAL A 208 4.99 23.67 20.39
CA VAL A 208 6.27 24.08 21.00
C VAL A 208 6.61 25.53 20.64
N GLU A 209 6.48 25.92 19.37
CA GLU A 209 6.72 27.30 18.94
C GLU A 209 5.70 28.28 19.56
N TRP A 210 4.44 27.88 19.71
CA TRP A 210 3.45 28.70 20.42
C TRP A 210 3.80 28.91 21.89
N GLU A 211 4.27 27.87 22.59
CA GLU A 211 4.73 27.98 23.98
C GLU A 211 5.92 28.93 24.08
N ARG A 212 6.87 28.82 23.15
CA ARG A 212 8.03 29.71 23.07
C ARG A 212 7.64 31.18 22.89
N LEU A 213 6.68 31.47 22.01
CA LEU A 213 6.21 32.85 21.79
C LEU A 213 5.40 33.41 22.98
N ARG A 214 4.74 32.54 23.76
CA ARG A 214 4.01 32.95 24.97
C ARG A 214 4.92 33.11 26.19
N ALA A 215 6.10 32.51 26.18
CA ALA A 215 7.06 32.67 27.26
C ALA A 215 7.47 34.15 27.38
N PRO A 216 7.53 34.72 28.60
CA PRO A 216 8.00 36.08 28.79
C PRO A 216 9.45 36.19 28.31
N LYS A 217 9.73 37.15 27.41
CA LYS A 217 11.11 37.51 27.05
C LYS A 217 11.80 38.01 28.33
N GLN A 218 12.77 37.23 28.84
CA GLN A 218 13.64 37.63 29.94
C GLN A 218 14.60 38.73 29.47
#